data_AF-A0A957ACV7-F1
#
_entry.id   AF-A0A957ACV7-F1
#
_cell.length_a   1.000
_cell.length_b   1.000
_cell.length_c   1.000
_cell.angle_alpha   90.00
_cell.angle_beta   90.00
_cell.angle_gamma   90.00
#
_symmetry.space_group_name_H-M   'P 1'
#
loop_
_entity.id
_entity.type
_entity.pdbx_description
1 polymer ?
#
loop_
_entity_poly.entity_id
_entity_poly.type
_entity_poly.pdbx_seq_one_letter_code
_entity_poly.pdbx_strand_id
1 'polypeptide(L)'
;PGRDHLAQKPYPVTKELILEGMDEAGIDRVVLVPPSWEGDRNDLALEAARMHPDRFSVMGRIDLARPQPDLISRWREQPGMLGLRFTFHRGEQRAWLTDGTAEWAWQACEEHEVPVMVFVPGSVPAIGEVAARHPGLRLVIDHLACHGEPGPERFAHL
;
A
#
# COMPACT_ATOMS: atom_id res chain seq x y z
N PRO A 1 -7.60 -6.78 -21.41
CA PRO A 1 -7.54 -7.52 -20.12
C PRO A 1 -6.13 -7.40 -19.53
N GLY A 2 -5.99 -6.77 -18.35
CA GLY A 2 -4.69 -6.51 -17.71
C GLY A 2 -3.99 -7.78 -17.19
N ARG A 3 -2.68 -7.70 -16.96
CA ARG A 3 -1.84 -8.81 -16.42
C ARG A 3 -1.86 -8.87 -14.88
N ASP A 4 -2.85 -8.25 -14.25
CA ASP A 4 -2.84 -7.89 -12.82
C ASP A 4 -2.99 -9.09 -11.86
N HIS A 5 -3.25 -10.28 -12.43
CA HIS A 5 -3.34 -11.58 -11.75
C HIS A 5 -2.08 -12.44 -11.97
N LEU A 6 -1.11 -11.94 -12.73
CA LEU A 6 0.15 -12.63 -13.01
C LEU A 6 1.27 -12.01 -12.17
N ALA A 7 2.16 -12.86 -11.67
CA ALA A 7 3.39 -12.39 -11.06
C ALA A 7 4.21 -11.58 -12.09
N GLN A 8 4.84 -10.49 -11.63
CA GLN A 8 5.69 -9.66 -12.48
C GLN A 8 6.93 -10.42 -12.99
N LYS A 9 7.38 -11.43 -12.23
CA LYS A 9 8.50 -12.30 -12.54
C LYS A 9 8.02 -13.74 -12.67
N PRO A 10 8.66 -14.57 -13.52
CA PRO A 10 8.33 -15.99 -13.64
C PRO A 10 8.84 -16.82 -12.46
N TYR A 11 9.54 -16.21 -11.51
CA TYR A 11 10.08 -16.80 -10.30
C TYR A 11 9.60 -16.01 -9.07
N PRO A 12 9.54 -16.64 -7.88
CA PRO A 12 9.21 -15.92 -6.65
C PRO A 12 10.29 -14.89 -6.34
N VAL A 13 9.88 -13.70 -5.92
CA VAL A 13 10.80 -12.68 -5.38
C VAL A 13 11.01 -13.02 -3.91
N THR A 14 12.21 -13.49 -3.57
CA THR A 14 12.58 -13.84 -2.19
C THR A 14 13.23 -12.65 -1.49
N LYS A 15 13.30 -12.72 -0.15
CA LYS A 15 14.03 -11.71 0.63
C LYS A 15 15.52 -11.68 0.28
N GLU A 16 16.12 -12.82 -0.03
CA GLU A 16 17.53 -12.92 -0.45
C GLU A 16 17.76 -12.16 -1.76
N LEU A 17 16.85 -12.31 -2.73
CA LEU A 17 16.92 -11.57 -3.99
C LEU A 17 16.76 -10.05 -3.78
N ILE A 18 15.90 -9.64 -2.84
CA ILE A 18 15.74 -8.22 -2.50
C ILE A 18 17.00 -7.69 -1.80
N LEU A 19 17.60 -8.44 -0.86
CA LEU A 19 18.83 -8.03 -0.18
C LEU A 19 20.00 -7.88 -1.16
N GLU A 20 20.18 -8.85 -2.06
CA GLU A 20 21.20 -8.78 -3.11
C GLU A 20 21.02 -7.53 -3.98
N GLY A 21 19.79 -7.29 -4.47
CA GLY A 21 19.49 -6.09 -5.25
C GLY A 21 19.65 -4.79 -4.47
N MET A 22 19.36 -4.78 -3.17
CA MET A 22 19.60 -3.63 -2.29
C MET A 22 21.10 -3.34 -2.14
N ASP A 23 21.90 -4.37 -1.90
CA ASP A 23 23.35 -4.24 -1.71
C ASP A 23 24.02 -3.77 -3.03
N GLU A 24 23.61 -4.32 -4.17
CA GLU A 24 24.07 -3.86 -5.50
C GLU A 24 23.71 -2.40 -5.79
N ALA A 25 22.51 -1.96 -5.36
CA ALA A 25 22.03 -0.61 -5.57
C ALA A 25 22.49 0.40 -4.50
N GLY A 26 23.19 -0.04 -3.45
CA GLY A 26 23.56 0.80 -2.31
C GLY A 26 22.37 1.29 -1.49
N ILE A 27 21.31 0.48 -1.38
CA ILE A 27 20.09 0.78 -0.62
C ILE A 27 20.15 0.16 0.77
N ASP A 28 20.15 1.01 1.80
CA ASP A 28 20.21 0.55 3.18
C ASP A 28 18.90 -0.10 3.64
N ARG A 29 17.75 0.45 3.24
CA ARG A 29 16.42 0.02 3.72
C ARG A 29 15.34 0.09 2.66
N VAL A 30 14.40 -0.83 2.72
CA VAL A 30 13.18 -0.82 1.88
C VAL A 30 11.93 -1.10 2.70
N VAL A 31 10.82 -0.56 2.20
CA VAL A 31 9.48 -0.88 2.69
C VAL A 31 8.87 -1.91 1.73
N LEU A 32 8.65 -3.11 2.23
CA LEU A 32 7.98 -4.19 1.53
C LEU A 32 6.49 -3.92 1.47
N VAL A 33 5.93 -4.14 0.29
CA VAL A 33 4.53 -3.94 -0.01
C VAL A 33 3.96 -5.25 -0.55
N PRO A 34 3.14 -5.97 0.23
CA PRO A 34 2.50 -7.18 -0.25
C PRO A 34 1.63 -6.90 -1.50
N PRO A 35 1.66 -7.79 -2.51
CA PRO A 35 0.94 -7.56 -3.75
C PRO A 35 -0.56 -7.82 -3.58
N SER A 36 -1.38 -7.01 -4.25
CA SER A 36 -2.84 -7.05 -4.12
C SER A 36 -3.54 -8.31 -4.69
N TRP A 37 -2.81 -9.20 -5.36
CA TRP A 37 -3.35 -10.47 -5.88
C TRP A 37 -3.29 -11.61 -4.83
N GLU A 38 -2.50 -11.44 -3.77
CA GLU A 38 -2.48 -12.35 -2.61
C GLU A 38 -3.53 -11.98 -1.54
N GLY A 39 -4.45 -11.07 -1.88
CA GLY A 39 -5.44 -10.54 -0.95
C GLY A 39 -4.78 -9.64 0.11
N ASP A 40 -5.02 -9.99 1.38
CA ASP A 40 -4.59 -9.22 2.55
C ASP A 40 -3.50 -9.93 3.37
N ARG A 41 -2.80 -10.86 2.71
CA ARG A 41 -1.74 -11.65 3.32
C ARG A 41 -0.48 -10.80 3.54
N ASN A 42 0.04 -10.80 4.77
CA ASN A 42 1.21 -10.01 5.19
C ASN A 42 2.38 -10.87 5.72
N ASP A 43 2.14 -12.15 5.99
CA ASP A 43 3.06 -13.07 6.69
C ASP A 43 4.44 -13.17 6.04
N LEU A 44 4.52 -13.31 4.72
CA LEU A 44 5.80 -13.42 4.01
C LEU A 44 6.66 -12.17 4.15
N ALA A 45 6.05 -10.98 4.06
CA ALA A 45 6.75 -9.71 4.21
C ALA A 45 7.16 -9.45 5.67
N LEU A 46 6.27 -9.78 6.62
CA LEU A 46 6.56 -9.66 8.05
C LEU A 46 7.65 -10.62 8.50
N GLU A 47 7.70 -11.83 7.95
CA GLU A 47 8.77 -12.80 8.22
C GLU A 47 10.13 -12.28 7.70
N ALA A 48 10.16 -11.65 6.52
CA ALA A 48 11.36 -10.97 6.04
C ALA A 48 11.78 -9.82 6.97
N ALA A 49 10.84 -8.97 7.40
CA ALA A 49 11.11 -7.88 8.33
C ALA A 49 11.57 -8.38 9.71
N ARG A 50 11.04 -9.51 10.19
CA ARG A 50 11.49 -10.14 11.44
C ARG A 50 12.92 -10.65 11.35
N MET A 51 13.32 -11.22 10.21
CA MET A 51 14.68 -11.74 10.01
C MET A 51 15.72 -10.65 9.73
N HIS A 52 15.32 -9.53 9.12
CA HIS A 52 16.22 -8.41 8.78
C HIS A 52 15.60 -7.06 9.19
N PRO A 53 15.38 -6.82 10.51
CA PRO A 53 14.64 -5.66 11.01
C PRO A 53 15.35 -4.32 10.77
N ASP A 54 16.65 -4.34 10.49
CA ASP A 54 17.46 -3.17 10.13
C ASP A 54 17.40 -2.82 8.64
N ARG A 55 16.93 -3.75 7.79
CA ARG A 55 16.83 -3.61 6.33
C ARG A 55 15.39 -3.48 5.83
N PHE A 56 14.43 -4.11 6.51
CA PHE A 56 13.06 -4.25 6.04
C PHE A 56 12.02 -3.69 7.00
N SER A 57 10.96 -3.15 6.40
CA SER A 57 9.72 -2.81 7.07
C SER A 57 8.55 -3.06 6.12
N VAL A 58 7.31 -3.02 6.59
CA VAL A 58 6.13 -3.44 5.81
C VAL A 58 5.04 -2.39 5.85
N MET A 59 4.42 -2.16 4.70
CA MET A 59 3.11 -1.50 4.60
C MET A 59 2.09 -2.56 4.21
N GLY A 60 1.37 -3.05 5.21
CA GLY A 60 0.53 -4.23 5.09
C GLY A 60 -0.84 -3.95 4.47
N ARG A 61 -1.66 -4.98 4.42
CA ARG A 61 -3.00 -4.96 3.81
C ARG A 61 -4.03 -5.51 4.78
N ILE A 62 -5.26 -5.01 4.66
CA ILE A 62 -6.45 -5.49 5.37
C ILE A 62 -7.66 -5.44 4.45
N ASP A 63 -8.66 -6.27 4.73
CA ASP A 63 -9.92 -6.31 3.99
C ASP A 63 -10.77 -5.08 4.34
N LEU A 64 -10.81 -4.09 3.44
CA LEU A 64 -11.62 -2.88 3.63
C LEU A 64 -13.13 -3.15 3.64
N ALA A 65 -13.59 -4.26 3.06
CA ALA A 65 -15.01 -4.63 3.07
C ALA A 65 -15.46 -5.19 4.43
N ARG A 66 -14.52 -5.46 5.36
CA ARG A 66 -14.80 -5.98 6.70
C ARG A 66 -14.24 -5.03 7.76
N PRO A 67 -15.06 -4.11 8.31
CA PRO A 67 -14.63 -3.17 9.34
C PRO A 67 -13.99 -3.85 10.54
N GLN A 68 -12.74 -3.48 10.83
CA GLN A 68 -11.91 -4.02 11.92
C GLN A 68 -11.09 -2.90 12.59
N PRO A 69 -11.73 -1.86 13.16
CA PRO A 69 -11.02 -0.72 13.73
C PRO A 69 -10.08 -1.12 14.88
N ASP A 70 -10.47 -2.09 15.70
CA ASP A 70 -9.64 -2.60 16.80
C ASP A 70 -8.29 -3.15 16.33
N LEU A 71 -8.24 -3.72 15.12
CA LEU A 71 -6.99 -4.21 14.53
C LEU A 71 -6.02 -3.05 14.21
N ILE A 72 -6.56 -1.89 13.84
CA ILE A 72 -5.74 -0.72 13.49
C ILE A 72 -5.07 -0.15 14.75
N SER A 73 -5.74 -0.16 15.91
CA SER A 73 -5.20 0.31 17.19
C SER A 73 -3.89 -0.39 17.58
N ARG A 74 -3.75 -1.67 17.21
CA ARG A 74 -2.58 -2.52 17.49
C ARG A 74 -1.70 -2.76 16.27
N TRP A 75 -1.96 -2.06 15.16
CA TRP A 75 -1.35 -2.36 13.87
C TRP A 75 0.18 -2.36 13.91
N ARG A 76 0.75 -1.32 14.53
CA ARG A 76 2.20 -1.09 14.63
C ARG A 76 2.86 -1.89 15.77
N GLU A 77 2.11 -2.68 16.55
CA GLU A 77 2.69 -3.61 17.53
C GLU A 77 3.32 -4.83 16.85
N GLN A 78 2.91 -5.12 15.61
CA GLN A 78 3.48 -6.19 14.80
C GLN A 78 4.92 -5.81 14.39
N PRO A 79 5.95 -6.62 14.74
CA PRO A 79 7.33 -6.31 14.40
C PRO A 79 7.53 -6.09 12.90
N GLY A 80 8.04 -4.91 12.53
CA GLY A 80 8.28 -4.52 11.14
C GLY A 80 7.08 -3.88 10.42
N MET A 81 5.88 -3.84 11.01
CA MET A 81 4.70 -3.20 10.40
C MET A 81 4.69 -1.69 10.65
N LEU A 82 4.72 -0.88 9.58
CA LEU A 82 4.69 0.59 9.68
C LEU A 82 3.31 1.18 9.46
N GLY A 83 2.52 0.58 8.57
CA GLY A 83 1.25 1.15 8.14
C GLY A 83 0.53 0.28 7.11
N LEU A 84 -0.40 0.89 6.39
CA LEU A 84 -1.31 0.19 5.49
C LEU A 84 -1.10 0.61 4.05
N ARG A 85 -1.43 -0.28 3.11
CA ARG A 85 -1.50 0.05 1.69
C ARG A 85 -2.85 -0.36 1.11
N PHE A 86 -3.56 0.62 0.57
CA PHE A 86 -4.81 0.42 -0.14
C PHE A 86 -4.66 0.66 -1.64
N THR A 87 -5.43 -0.09 -2.41
CA THR A 87 -5.38 -0.07 -3.87
C THR A 87 -6.80 0.12 -4.40
N PHE A 88 -7.06 1.24 -5.06
CA PHE A 88 -8.38 1.62 -5.56
C PHE A 88 -8.38 1.76 -7.10
N HIS A 89 -7.82 0.77 -7.79
CA HIS A 89 -7.68 0.77 -9.26
C HIS A 89 -8.67 -0.17 -9.97
N ARG A 90 -9.38 -1.02 -9.22
CA ARG A 90 -10.33 -2.02 -9.74
C ARG A 90 -11.77 -1.63 -9.46
N GLY A 91 -12.68 -2.07 -10.33
CA GLY A 91 -14.11 -1.71 -10.37
C GLY A 91 -14.74 -1.31 -9.03
N GLU A 92 -15.11 -2.28 -8.20
CA GLU A 92 -15.74 -2.04 -6.89
C GLU A 92 -14.87 -1.24 -5.93
N GLN A 93 -13.54 -1.48 -5.95
CA GLN A 93 -12.61 -0.77 -5.07
C GLN A 93 -12.59 0.74 -5.36
N ARG A 94 -12.78 1.19 -6.60
CA ARG A 94 -12.88 2.63 -6.89
C ARG A 94 -14.06 3.28 -6.18
N ALA A 95 -15.19 2.58 -6.07
CA ALA A 95 -16.38 3.12 -5.40
C ALA A 95 -16.16 3.31 -3.89
N TRP A 96 -15.29 2.48 -3.27
CA TRP A 96 -14.98 2.55 -1.84
C TRP A 96 -14.37 3.87 -1.38
N LEU A 97 -13.80 4.65 -2.30
CA LEU A 97 -13.32 6.00 -2.01
C LEU A 97 -14.44 6.98 -1.66
N THR A 98 -15.65 6.71 -2.16
CA THR A 98 -16.76 7.67 -2.17
C THR A 98 -18.06 7.12 -1.57
N ASP A 99 -18.24 5.79 -1.52
CA ASP A 99 -19.47 5.14 -1.06
C ASP A 99 -19.52 4.92 0.47
N GLY A 100 -18.45 5.32 1.18
CA GLY A 100 -18.31 5.19 2.63
C GLY A 100 -17.68 3.86 3.10
N THR A 101 -17.44 2.90 2.20
CA THR A 101 -16.86 1.58 2.57
C THR A 101 -15.51 1.71 3.26
N ALA A 102 -14.64 2.63 2.81
CA ALA A 102 -13.31 2.83 3.39
C ALA A 102 -13.29 3.78 4.59
N GLU A 103 -14.42 4.41 4.95
CA GLU A 103 -14.47 5.51 5.92
C GLU A 103 -13.98 5.11 7.31
N TRP A 104 -14.41 3.94 7.78
CA TRP A 104 -13.98 3.40 9.07
C TRP A 104 -12.45 3.27 9.17
N ALA A 105 -11.79 2.94 8.06
CA ALA A 105 -10.35 2.74 8.02
C ALA A 105 -9.63 4.10 8.06
N TRP A 106 -10.13 5.11 7.36
CA TRP A 106 -9.57 6.47 7.42
C TRP A 106 -9.60 7.03 8.84
N GLN A 107 -10.76 6.96 9.49
CA GLN A 107 -10.93 7.41 10.86
C GLN A 107 -9.99 6.69 11.82
N ALA A 108 -9.95 5.35 11.77
CA ALA A 108 -9.09 4.57 12.67
C ALA A 108 -7.59 4.78 12.40
N CYS A 109 -7.19 4.94 11.14
CA CYS A 109 -5.79 5.22 10.80
C CYS A 109 -5.35 6.61 11.27
N GLU A 110 -6.23 7.61 11.17
CA GLU A 110 -5.98 8.94 11.70
C GLU A 110 -5.86 8.91 13.22
N GLU A 111 -6.83 8.31 13.92
CA GLU A 111 -6.87 8.22 15.38
C GLU A 111 -5.64 7.53 15.97
N HIS A 112 -5.16 6.48 15.31
CA HIS A 112 -4.01 5.69 15.78
C HIS A 112 -2.69 6.04 15.09
N GLU A 113 -2.65 7.15 14.33
CA GLU A 113 -1.49 7.66 13.60
C GLU A 113 -0.81 6.61 12.71
N VAL A 114 -1.62 5.73 12.09
CA VAL A 114 -1.16 4.71 11.15
C VAL A 114 -1.09 5.33 9.75
N PRO A 115 0.10 5.47 9.13
CA PRO A 115 0.21 6.02 7.80
C PRO A 115 -0.39 5.08 6.74
N VAL A 116 -0.92 5.65 5.67
CA VAL A 116 -1.55 4.90 4.59
C VAL A 116 -0.96 5.24 3.22
N MET A 117 -0.45 4.24 2.53
CA MET A 117 -0.12 4.27 1.10
C MET A 117 -1.38 4.00 0.29
N VAL A 118 -1.61 4.80 -0.76
CA VAL A 118 -2.78 4.66 -1.64
C VAL A 118 -2.36 4.64 -3.10
N PHE A 119 -2.83 3.63 -3.83
CA PHE A 119 -2.75 3.60 -5.29
C PHE A 119 -4.13 3.92 -5.89
N VAL A 120 -4.26 5.13 -6.46
CA VAL A 120 -5.53 5.76 -6.85
C VAL A 120 -5.51 6.37 -8.26
N PRO A 121 -5.13 5.60 -9.30
CA PRO A 121 -5.00 6.18 -10.63
C PRO A 121 -6.32 6.69 -11.18
N GLY A 122 -6.34 7.97 -11.57
CA GLY A 122 -7.54 8.68 -12.06
C GLY A 122 -8.48 9.16 -10.95
N SER A 123 -8.12 9.01 -9.67
CA SER A 123 -8.98 9.33 -8.53
C SER A 123 -8.31 10.25 -7.50
N VAL A 124 -7.34 11.07 -7.93
CA VAL A 124 -6.65 12.04 -7.06
C VAL A 124 -7.61 13.01 -6.36
N PRO A 125 -8.64 13.59 -7.02
CA PRO A 125 -9.59 14.47 -6.33
C PRO A 125 -10.30 13.80 -5.16
N ALA A 126 -10.69 12.53 -5.30
CA ALA A 126 -11.36 11.77 -4.22
C ALA A 126 -10.44 11.58 -3.00
N ILE A 127 -9.13 11.38 -3.22
CA ILE A 127 -8.17 11.38 -2.11
C ILE A 127 -7.96 12.77 -1.51
N GLY A 128 -8.06 13.82 -2.31
CA GLY A 128 -8.08 15.20 -1.80
C GLY A 128 -9.24 15.44 -0.82
N GLU A 129 -10.43 14.91 -1.12
CA GLU A 129 -11.58 14.96 -0.22
C GLU A 129 -11.34 14.17 1.08
N VAL A 130 -10.74 12.98 0.99
CA VAL A 130 -10.34 12.20 2.19
C VAL A 130 -9.35 13.01 3.04
N ALA A 131 -8.33 13.60 2.43
CA ALA A 131 -7.34 14.42 3.14
C ALA A 131 -7.96 15.66 3.80
N ALA A 132 -8.99 16.26 3.18
CA ALA A 132 -9.71 17.39 3.76
C ALA A 132 -10.58 16.98 4.96
N ARG A 133 -11.16 15.77 4.94
CA ARG A 133 -11.97 15.21 6.03
C ARG A 133 -11.11 14.66 7.18
N HIS A 134 -9.92 14.18 6.89
CA HIS A 134 -8.96 13.58 7.84
C HIS A 134 -7.60 14.31 7.81
N PRO A 135 -7.51 15.56 8.29
CA PRO A 135 -6.31 16.37 8.18
C PRO A 135 -5.10 15.83 8.97
N GLY A 136 -5.31 14.94 9.95
CA GLY A 136 -4.24 14.26 10.68
C GLY A 136 -3.71 12.99 9.99
N LEU A 137 -4.43 12.47 8.99
CA LEU A 137 -4.06 11.24 8.31
C LEU A 137 -2.83 11.43 7.40
N ARG A 138 -1.79 10.64 7.65
CA ARG A 138 -0.58 10.65 6.82
C ARG A 138 -0.78 9.77 5.58
N LEU A 139 -0.92 10.41 4.43
CA LEU A 139 -1.12 9.74 3.13
C LEU A 139 0.16 9.73 2.30
N VAL A 140 0.42 8.60 1.64
CA VAL A 140 1.47 8.43 0.62
C VAL A 140 0.80 8.06 -0.69
N ILE A 141 1.01 8.83 -1.75
CA ILE A 141 0.42 8.57 -3.07
C ILE A 141 1.37 7.71 -3.91
N ASP A 142 0.98 6.47 -4.19
CA ASP A 142 1.75 5.56 -5.02
C ASP A 142 1.85 6.07 -6.46
N HIS A 143 3.04 6.00 -7.03
CA HIS A 143 3.30 6.21 -8.45
C HIS A 143 2.73 7.52 -9.00
N LEU A 144 2.68 8.61 -8.23
CA LEU A 144 2.04 9.88 -8.66
C LEU A 144 0.58 9.69 -9.14
N ALA A 145 -0.13 8.70 -8.59
CA ALA A 145 -1.47 8.29 -9.03
C ALA A 145 -1.55 7.94 -10.53
N CYS A 146 -0.50 7.33 -11.06
CA CYS A 146 -0.38 7.01 -12.47
C CYS A 146 -0.48 5.49 -12.74
N HIS A 147 -1.38 5.07 -13.63
CA HIS A 147 -1.46 3.70 -14.19
C HIS A 147 -0.68 3.55 -15.51
N GLY A 148 0.13 2.50 -15.67
CA GLY A 148 1.06 2.34 -16.80
C GLY A 148 0.43 2.12 -18.17
N GLU A 149 0.61 3.08 -19.08
CA GLU A 149 1.26 2.85 -20.37
C GLU A 149 2.42 3.85 -20.48
N PRO A 150 3.61 3.44 -20.97
CA PRO A 150 4.73 4.36 -21.16
C PRO A 150 4.45 5.33 -22.31
N GLY A 151 4.69 6.63 -22.10
CA GLY A 151 4.63 7.65 -23.15
C GLY A 151 4.72 9.08 -22.60
N PRO A 152 5.38 10.02 -23.32
CA PRO A 152 5.56 11.41 -22.87
C PRO A 152 4.24 12.17 -22.72
N GLU A 153 3.20 11.79 -23.45
CA GLU A 153 1.88 12.46 -23.42
C GLU A 153 1.15 12.33 -22.08
N ARG A 154 1.58 11.36 -21.26
CA ARG A 154 0.98 11.08 -19.96
C ARG A 154 1.34 12.11 -18.88
N PHE A 155 2.37 12.92 -19.09
CA PHE A 155 2.71 14.04 -18.21
C PHE A 155 2.22 15.38 -18.77
N ALA A 156 1.60 15.41 -19.95
CA ALA A 156 1.20 16.67 -20.60
C ALA A 156 0.12 17.45 -19.84
N HIS A 157 -0.49 16.84 -18.82
CA HIS A 157 -1.53 17.41 -17.98
C HIS A 157 -1.10 17.60 -16.51
N LEU A 158 0.18 17.39 -16.20
CA LEU A 158 0.83 17.86 -14.97
C LEU A 158 1.56 19.18 -15.26
#